data_AF-A0A971N1K4-F1
#
_entry.id   AF-A0A971N1K4-F1
#
_cell.length_a   1.000
_cell.length_b   1.000
_cell.length_c   1.000
_cell.angle_alpha   90.00
_cell.angle_beta   90.00
_cell.angle_gamma   90.00
#
_symmetry.space_group_name_H-M   'P 1'
#
loop_
_entity.id
_entity.type
_entity.pdbx_description
1 polymer ?
#
loop_
_entity_poly.entity_id
_entity_poly.type
_entity_poly.pdbx_seq_one_letter_code
_entity_poly.pdbx_strand_id
1 'polypeptide(L)'
;MDYLEGSLIGPVWSDTEYKRRRHLGSHIILSVLMLLFFVLAFAQPQWTAPFIFVSYPVSLIFLIILILLTPLLSSFYYRLPLAIRPLLLILYIFKYILLLYILLHYFLPLVPDQIEDASVLILERMDNHVSAAISFFEFAGSLFGMILGIVAGGLWVVLEMLLIVIFLLAVPLISLGLMKGIQYLLDFTYRKFVFQPIIDGKKRKRRAPGIRQSPIEGQDSSTRIRIPEQLPPEDIRVHDDLPR
;
A
#
# COMPACT_ATOMS: atom_id res chain seq x y z
N MET A 1 9.69 14.26 -6.65
CA MET A 1 8.74 13.36 -7.36
C MET A 1 8.98 11.92 -6.93
N ASP A 2 10.24 11.53 -6.73
CA ASP A 2 10.73 10.18 -6.40
C ASP A 2 10.07 9.52 -5.17
N TYR A 3 9.61 10.32 -4.20
CA TYR A 3 8.95 9.83 -2.99
C TYR A 3 7.57 9.18 -3.25
N LEU A 4 6.71 9.86 -4.02
CA LEU A 4 5.38 9.33 -4.35
C LEU A 4 5.50 8.14 -5.32
N GLU A 5 6.48 8.22 -6.22
CA GLU A 5 6.79 7.17 -7.19
C GLU A 5 7.15 5.86 -6.49
N GLY A 6 8.11 5.89 -5.56
CA GLY A 6 8.48 4.68 -4.81
C GLY A 6 7.36 4.14 -3.92
N SER A 7 6.50 5.02 -3.38
CA SER A 7 5.36 4.61 -2.55
C SER A 7 4.26 3.91 -3.32
N LEU A 8 4.01 4.31 -4.57
CA LEU A 8 2.92 3.80 -5.39
C LEU A 8 3.36 2.58 -6.22
N ILE A 9 4.57 2.62 -6.76
CA ILE A 9 5.14 1.59 -7.63
C ILE A 9 5.73 0.43 -6.79
N GLY A 10 6.26 0.74 -5.61
CA GLY A 10 6.81 -0.25 -4.69
C GLY A 10 8.32 -0.47 -4.83
N PRO A 11 8.93 -1.14 -3.83
CA PRO A 11 10.38 -1.23 -3.67
C PRO A 11 11.06 -2.16 -4.68
N VAL A 12 10.31 -3.02 -5.37
CA VAL A 12 10.86 -3.99 -6.33
C VAL A 12 11.36 -3.29 -7.59
N TRP A 13 10.69 -2.20 -7.98
CA TRP A 13 10.96 -1.47 -9.23
C TRP A 13 11.62 -0.12 -9.00
N SER A 14 11.47 0.50 -7.84
CA SER A 14 12.02 1.82 -7.52
C SER A 14 13.57 1.82 -7.38
N ASP A 15 14.23 2.82 -7.97
CA ASP A 15 15.69 2.98 -7.92
C ASP A 15 16.21 3.52 -6.56
N THR A 16 17.47 3.21 -6.29
CA THR A 16 18.37 3.31 -5.11
C THR A 16 18.12 4.26 -3.92
N GLU A 17 17.20 5.22 -3.97
CA GLU A 17 16.87 6.10 -2.83
C GLU A 17 15.75 5.54 -1.96
N TYR A 18 14.66 5.05 -2.59
CA TYR A 18 13.52 4.50 -1.85
C TYR A 18 13.86 3.20 -1.10
N LYS A 19 14.90 2.50 -1.56
CA LYS A 19 15.42 1.28 -0.93
C LYS A 19 16.19 1.55 0.36
N ARG A 20 16.71 2.78 0.57
CA ARG A 20 17.63 3.12 1.66
C ARG A 20 16.97 3.70 2.90
N ARG A 21 15.76 4.27 2.79
CA ARG A 21 15.03 4.85 3.94
C ARG A 21 13.64 4.22 4.07
N ARG A 22 13.22 3.92 5.30
CA ARG A 22 11.85 3.43 5.58
C ARG A 22 10.88 4.59 5.41
N HIS A 23 10.10 4.57 4.33
CA HIS A 23 9.16 5.64 4.00
C HIS A 23 7.73 5.28 4.42
N LEU A 24 7.53 5.15 5.74
CA LEU A 24 6.24 4.75 6.32
C LEU A 24 5.16 5.84 6.16
N GLY A 25 5.57 7.11 6.04
CA GLY A 25 4.67 8.27 6.03
C GLY A 25 3.65 8.29 4.89
N SER A 26 4.03 8.00 3.65
CA SER A 26 3.10 8.01 2.51
C SER A 26 2.04 6.93 2.63
N HIS A 27 2.44 5.77 3.14
CA HIS A 27 1.53 4.68 3.42
C HIS A 27 0.55 5.02 4.55
N ILE A 28 1.01 5.71 5.60
CA ILE A 28 0.13 6.22 6.67
C ILE A 28 -0.86 7.21 6.07
N ILE A 29 -0.40 8.21 5.31
CA ILE A 29 -1.27 9.24 4.72
C ILE A 29 -2.36 8.62 3.84
N LEU A 30 -1.99 7.68 2.95
CA LEU A 30 -2.96 6.98 2.11
C LEU A 30 -3.97 6.18 2.95
N SER A 31 -3.51 5.52 4.01
CA SER A 31 -4.37 4.73 4.90
C SER A 31 -5.32 5.61 5.68
N VAL A 32 -4.84 6.74 6.21
CA VAL A 32 -5.66 7.74 6.90
C VAL A 32 -6.69 8.36 5.96
N LEU A 33 -6.30 8.71 4.73
CA LEU A 33 -7.23 9.27 3.75
C LEU A 33 -8.33 8.29 3.37
N MET A 34 -7.96 7.02 3.13
CA MET A 34 -8.92 5.97 2.81
C MET A 34 -9.84 5.68 3.98
N LEU A 35 -9.30 5.64 5.20
CA LEU A 35 -10.07 5.47 6.43
C LEU A 35 -11.05 6.63 6.63
N LEU A 36 -10.60 7.87 6.50
CA LEU A 36 -11.43 9.07 6.65
C LEU A 36 -12.60 9.06 5.66
N PHE A 37 -12.33 8.74 4.40
CA PHE A 37 -13.38 8.64 3.39
C PHE A 37 -14.36 7.50 3.69
N PHE A 38 -13.84 6.34 4.12
CA PHE A 38 -14.67 5.19 4.49
C PHE A 38 -15.61 5.51 5.67
N VAL A 39 -15.08 6.12 6.73
CA VAL A 39 -15.88 6.58 7.89
C VAL A 39 -16.89 7.64 7.46
N LEU A 40 -16.49 8.60 6.63
CA LEU A 40 -17.39 9.64 6.13
C LEU A 40 -18.52 9.04 5.29
N ALA A 41 -18.24 8.04 4.46
CA ALA A 41 -19.25 7.36 3.66
C ALA A 41 -20.28 6.62 4.51
N PHE A 42 -19.83 6.00 5.60
CA PHE A 42 -20.72 5.38 6.59
C PHE A 42 -21.55 6.41 7.37
N ALA A 43 -20.94 7.53 7.77
CA ALA A 43 -21.61 8.54 8.57
C ALA A 43 -22.58 9.40 7.77
N GLN A 44 -22.27 9.68 6.49
CA GLN A 44 -23.02 10.58 5.60
C GLN A 44 -23.04 10.01 4.17
N PRO A 45 -23.82 8.93 3.92
CA PRO A 45 -23.87 8.28 2.61
C PRO A 45 -24.35 9.23 1.51
N GLN A 46 -25.29 10.14 1.79
CA GLN A 46 -25.78 11.13 0.83
C GLN A 46 -24.68 12.03 0.24
N TRP A 47 -23.63 12.36 1.00
CA TRP A 47 -22.55 13.22 0.53
C TRP A 47 -21.52 12.47 -0.30
N THR A 48 -21.38 11.16 -0.07
CA THR A 48 -20.37 10.32 -0.73
C THR A 48 -20.90 9.62 -1.97
N ALA A 49 -22.22 9.41 -2.06
CA ALA A 49 -22.87 8.76 -3.20
C ALA A 49 -22.48 9.35 -4.57
N PRO A 50 -22.39 10.68 -4.78
CA PRO A 50 -21.99 11.26 -6.07
C PRO A 50 -20.56 10.90 -6.49
N PHE A 51 -19.69 10.58 -5.52
CA PHE A 51 -18.30 10.21 -5.80
C PHE A 51 -18.16 8.75 -6.20
N ILE A 52 -19.15 7.89 -5.95
CA ILE A 52 -19.12 6.45 -6.28
C ILE A 52 -19.74 6.24 -7.66
N PHE A 53 -18.96 6.49 -8.71
CA PHE A 53 -19.44 6.39 -10.10
C PHE A 53 -19.19 5.04 -10.79
N VAL A 54 -18.36 4.16 -10.20
CA VAL A 54 -18.14 2.80 -10.73
C VAL A 54 -18.92 1.80 -9.89
N SER A 55 -19.86 1.10 -10.52
CA SER A 55 -20.68 0.09 -9.85
C SER A 55 -19.91 -1.21 -9.61
N TYR A 56 -20.36 -1.97 -8.62
CA TYR A 56 -20.04 -3.38 -8.51
C TYR A 56 -20.84 -4.18 -9.56
N PRO A 57 -20.27 -5.20 -10.25
CA PRO A 57 -18.93 -5.79 -10.09
C PRO A 57 -17.85 -5.14 -10.98
N VAL A 58 -18.16 -4.08 -11.73
CA VAL A 58 -17.23 -3.45 -12.68
C VAL A 58 -15.97 -2.92 -11.98
N SER A 59 -16.11 -2.34 -10.78
CA SER A 59 -14.99 -1.89 -9.96
C SER A 59 -14.00 -3.01 -9.61
N LEU A 60 -14.51 -4.21 -9.30
CA LEU A 60 -13.72 -5.40 -9.02
C LEU A 60 -12.96 -5.87 -10.27
N ILE A 61 -13.64 -5.94 -11.42
CA ILE A 61 -13.04 -6.35 -12.68
C ILE A 61 -11.88 -5.41 -13.06
N PHE A 62 -12.11 -4.10 -12.99
CA PHE A 62 -11.06 -3.12 -13.25
C PHE A 62 -9.90 -3.20 -12.26
N LEU A 63 -10.19 -3.44 -10.97
CA LEU A 63 -9.15 -3.62 -9.97
C LEU A 63 -8.27 -4.82 -10.32
N ILE A 64 -8.86 -5.98 -10.65
CA ILE A 64 -8.14 -7.20 -11.01
C ILE A 64 -7.26 -6.96 -12.25
N ILE A 65 -7.82 -6.39 -13.31
CA ILE A 65 -7.08 -6.05 -14.53
C ILE A 65 -5.89 -5.16 -14.18
N LEU A 66 -6.13 -4.14 -13.35
CA LEU A 66 -5.09 -3.18 -13.01
C LEU A 66 -4.00 -3.78 -12.13
N ILE A 67 -4.34 -4.66 -11.18
CA ILE A 67 -3.38 -5.44 -10.39
C ILE A 67 -2.47 -6.26 -11.30
N LEU A 68 -3.04 -6.97 -12.27
CA LEU A 68 -2.28 -7.81 -13.20
C LEU A 68 -1.42 -7.00 -14.17
N LEU A 69 -1.90 -5.83 -14.60
CA LEU A 69 -1.17 -4.95 -15.51
C LEU A 69 -0.07 -4.15 -14.80
N THR A 70 -0.20 -3.93 -13.49
CA THR A 70 0.76 -3.16 -12.69
C THR A 70 2.20 -3.62 -12.86
N PRO A 71 2.59 -4.90 -12.65
CA PRO A 71 3.99 -5.34 -12.78
C PRO A 71 4.57 -5.07 -14.17
N LEU A 72 3.75 -5.20 -15.22
CA LEU A 72 4.13 -4.88 -16.59
C LEU A 72 4.44 -3.38 -16.71
N LEU A 73 3.51 -2.52 -16.28
CA LEU A 73 3.65 -1.06 -16.32
C LEU A 73 4.87 -0.58 -15.49
N SER A 74 5.07 -1.14 -14.29
CA SER A 74 6.21 -0.82 -13.43
C SER A 74 7.54 -1.14 -14.12
N SER A 75 7.62 -2.24 -14.88
CA SER A 75 8.85 -2.63 -15.59
C SER A 75 9.27 -1.66 -16.70
N PHE A 76 8.32 -0.92 -17.26
CA PHE A 76 8.58 0.10 -18.29
C PHE A 76 8.69 1.52 -17.73
N TYR A 77 8.36 1.73 -16.47
CA TYR A 77 8.23 3.05 -15.85
C TYR A 77 9.42 4.00 -16.13
N TYR A 78 10.65 3.53 -15.89
CA TYR A 78 11.86 4.35 -16.11
C TYR A 78 12.20 4.59 -17.58
N ARG A 79 11.62 3.82 -18.50
CA ARG A 79 11.82 3.99 -19.95
C ARG A 79 10.83 4.97 -20.56
N LEU A 80 9.79 5.36 -19.82
CA LEU A 80 8.77 6.27 -20.31
C LEU A 80 9.24 7.72 -20.20
N PRO A 81 8.82 8.58 -21.15
CA PRO A 81 9.10 10.00 -21.11
C PRO A 81 8.45 10.64 -19.88
N LEU A 82 9.07 11.71 -19.37
CA LEU A 82 8.66 12.37 -18.13
C LEU A 82 7.17 12.78 -18.12
N ALA A 83 6.62 13.17 -19.27
CA ALA A 83 5.21 13.56 -19.43
C ALA A 83 4.21 12.42 -19.16
N ILE A 84 4.59 11.15 -19.39
CA ILE A 84 3.68 9.99 -19.23
C ILE A 84 3.75 9.43 -17.79
N ARG A 85 4.81 9.71 -17.04
CA ARG A 85 4.97 9.21 -15.67
C ARG A 85 3.85 9.64 -14.71
N PRO A 86 3.40 10.91 -14.68
CA PRO A 86 2.26 11.32 -13.88
C PRO A 86 0.99 10.54 -14.18
N LEU A 87 0.74 10.21 -15.46
CA LEU A 87 -0.43 9.43 -15.87
C LEU A 87 -0.41 8.02 -15.26
N LEU A 88 0.77 7.39 -15.20
CA LEU A 88 0.91 6.12 -14.50
C LEU A 88 0.66 6.28 -13.01
N LEU A 89 1.16 7.33 -12.35
CA LEU A 89 0.89 7.57 -10.93
C LEU A 89 -0.61 7.73 -10.65
N ILE A 90 -1.34 8.43 -11.52
CA ILE A 90 -2.80 8.55 -11.44
C ILE A 90 -3.44 7.15 -11.53
N LEU A 91 -2.96 6.30 -12.44
CA LEU A 91 -3.44 4.92 -12.57
C LEU A 91 -3.18 4.12 -11.27
N TYR A 92 -2.02 4.28 -10.62
CA TYR A 92 -1.77 3.65 -9.31
C TYR A 92 -2.71 4.16 -8.22
N ILE A 93 -3.01 5.46 -8.19
CA ILE A 93 -3.97 6.04 -7.25
C ILE A 93 -5.37 5.47 -7.52
N PHE A 94 -5.77 5.41 -8.79
CA PHE A 94 -7.05 4.87 -9.22
C PHE A 94 -7.26 3.43 -8.76
N LYS A 95 -6.20 2.62 -8.72
CA LYS A 95 -6.21 1.27 -8.13
C LYS A 95 -6.70 1.26 -6.68
N TYR A 96 -6.23 2.19 -5.85
CA TYR A 96 -6.65 2.29 -4.45
C TYR A 96 -8.06 2.87 -4.32
N ILE A 97 -8.47 3.75 -5.23
CA ILE A 97 -9.87 4.24 -5.31
C ILE A 97 -10.82 3.07 -5.62
N LEU A 98 -10.46 2.21 -6.58
CA LEU A 98 -11.27 1.01 -6.90
C LEU A 98 -11.39 0.06 -5.70
N LEU A 99 -10.30 -0.15 -4.95
CA LEU A 99 -10.33 -0.93 -3.71
C LEU A 99 -11.33 -0.33 -2.70
N LEU A 100 -11.28 0.98 -2.51
CA LEU A 100 -12.22 1.69 -1.64
C LEU A 100 -13.67 1.53 -2.13
N TYR A 101 -13.93 1.63 -3.43
CA TYR A 101 -15.27 1.41 -3.98
C TYR A 101 -15.80 0.01 -3.73
N ILE A 102 -14.96 -1.02 -3.86
CA ILE A 102 -15.37 -2.41 -3.56
C ILE A 102 -15.76 -2.54 -2.09
N LEU A 103 -14.99 -1.95 -1.18
CA LEU A 103 -15.36 -1.94 0.23
C LEU A 103 -16.68 -1.23 0.45
N LEU A 104 -16.88 -0.04 -0.14
CA LEU A 104 -18.12 0.70 0.01
C LEU A 104 -19.31 -0.08 -0.55
N HIS A 105 -19.23 -0.66 -1.75
CA HIS A 105 -20.32 -1.48 -2.30
C HIS A 105 -20.65 -2.71 -1.45
N TYR A 106 -19.67 -3.28 -0.76
CA TYR A 106 -19.89 -4.43 0.11
C TYR A 106 -20.47 -4.02 1.48
N PHE A 107 -20.03 -2.88 2.01
CA PHE A 107 -20.27 -2.48 3.39
C PHE A 107 -21.39 -1.44 3.57
N LEU A 108 -21.59 -0.55 2.62
CA LEU A 108 -22.64 0.47 2.69
C LEU A 108 -24.06 -0.16 2.76
N PRO A 109 -24.38 -1.24 2.02
CA PRO A 109 -25.70 -1.89 2.14
C PRO A 109 -25.98 -2.56 3.49
N LEU A 110 -24.95 -2.78 4.31
CA LEU A 110 -25.10 -3.30 5.68
C LEU A 110 -25.52 -2.21 6.66
N VAL A 111 -25.43 -0.94 6.26
CA VAL A 111 -25.85 0.19 7.07
C VAL A 111 -27.36 0.37 6.91
N PRO A 112 -28.15 0.36 7.99
CA PRO A 112 -29.58 0.63 7.91
C PRO A 112 -29.84 2.01 7.30
N ASP A 113 -30.81 2.11 6.40
CA ASP A 113 -31.19 3.38 5.76
C ASP A 113 -31.73 4.43 6.77
N GLN A 114 -32.07 3.99 7.99
CA GLN A 114 -32.71 4.78 9.05
C GLN A 114 -31.72 5.03 10.20
N ILE A 115 -30.68 5.84 9.97
CA ILE A 115 -29.80 6.36 11.06
C ILE A 115 -30.39 7.65 11.66
N GLU A 116 -31.52 8.13 11.15
CA GLU A 116 -32.13 9.41 11.57
C GLU A 116 -32.40 9.44 13.09
N ASP A 117 -32.65 8.28 13.71
CA ASP A 117 -32.76 8.12 15.17
C ASP A 117 -31.79 7.05 15.72
N ALA A 118 -30.49 7.25 15.53
CA ALA A 118 -29.46 6.37 16.10
C ALA A 118 -29.63 6.13 17.62
N SER A 119 -30.17 7.12 18.35
CA SER A 119 -30.49 7.00 19.78
C SER A 119 -31.55 5.94 20.06
N VAL A 120 -32.61 5.88 19.25
CA VAL A 120 -33.69 4.88 19.38
C VAL A 120 -33.14 3.48 19.12
N LEU A 121 -32.33 3.34 18.08
CA LEU A 121 -31.70 2.06 17.72
C LEU A 121 -30.77 1.56 18.84
N ILE A 122 -30.00 2.45 19.46
CA ILE A 122 -29.15 2.12 20.61
C ILE A 122 -29.98 1.74 21.84
N LEU A 123 -31.06 2.46 22.13
CA LEU A 123 -31.94 2.17 23.26
C LEU A 123 -32.63 0.80 23.10
N GLU A 124 -33.16 0.51 21.92
CA GLU A 124 -33.77 -0.79 21.63
C GLU A 124 -32.75 -1.94 21.71
N ARG A 125 -31.53 -1.71 21.22
CA ARG A 125 -30.42 -2.66 21.37
C ARG A 125 -30.12 -2.90 22.86
N MET A 126 -30.07 -1.83 23.65
CA MET A 126 -29.80 -1.90 25.09
C MET A 126 -30.88 -2.68 25.84
N ASP A 127 -32.16 -2.41 25.58
CA ASP A 127 -33.27 -3.13 26.21
C ASP A 127 -33.23 -4.63 25.88
N ASN A 128 -32.93 -4.99 24.63
CA ASN A 128 -32.79 -6.38 24.22
C ASN A 128 -31.64 -7.09 24.95
N HIS A 129 -30.47 -6.46 25.08
CA HIS A 129 -29.33 -7.06 25.78
C HIS A 129 -29.51 -7.10 27.30
N VAL A 130 -30.12 -6.08 27.90
CA VAL A 130 -30.47 -6.07 29.32
C VAL A 130 -31.47 -7.19 29.62
N SER A 131 -32.53 -7.34 28.81
CA SER A 131 -33.50 -8.42 28.96
C SER A 131 -32.86 -9.81 28.83
N ALA A 132 -31.99 -10.00 27.84
CA ALA A 132 -31.24 -11.24 27.66
C ALA A 132 -30.31 -11.53 28.86
N ALA A 133 -29.64 -10.51 29.39
CA ALA A 133 -28.77 -10.66 30.54
C ALA A 133 -29.55 -10.93 31.85
N ILE A 134 -30.72 -10.30 32.05
CA ILE A 134 -31.59 -10.56 33.20
C ILE A 134 -32.05 -12.02 33.18
N SER A 135 -32.54 -12.51 32.03
CA SER A 135 -32.97 -13.92 31.89
C SER A 135 -31.82 -14.91 32.15
N PHE A 136 -30.59 -14.56 31.73
CA PHE A 136 -29.40 -15.37 32.03
C PHE A 136 -29.09 -15.47 33.53
N PHE A 137 -29.35 -14.40 34.30
CA PHE A 137 -29.08 -14.35 35.75
C PHE A 137 -30.30 -14.63 36.63
N GLU A 138 -31.44 -15.10 36.08
CA GLU A 138 -32.62 -15.46 36.87
C GLU A 138 -32.32 -16.48 37.98
N PHE A 139 -31.34 -17.34 37.77
CA PHE A 139 -30.90 -18.34 38.76
C PHE A 139 -30.31 -17.72 40.04
N ALA A 140 -29.87 -16.46 40.02
CA ALA A 140 -29.25 -15.76 41.15
C ALA A 140 -30.29 -15.12 42.12
N GLY A 141 -31.58 -15.29 41.85
CA GLY A 141 -32.69 -14.66 42.59
C GLY A 141 -33.12 -13.32 41.98
N SER A 142 -34.40 -12.95 42.11
CA SER A 142 -35.00 -11.89 41.26
C SER A 142 -34.33 -10.52 41.38
N LEU A 143 -33.97 -10.09 42.60
CA LEU A 143 -33.36 -8.78 42.84
C LEU A 143 -31.89 -8.76 42.38
N PHE A 144 -31.14 -9.81 42.70
CA PHE A 144 -29.72 -9.91 42.34
C PHE A 144 -29.52 -10.14 40.84
N GLY A 145 -30.37 -10.97 40.23
CA GLY A 145 -30.39 -11.22 38.78
C GLY A 145 -30.74 -9.98 37.96
N MET A 146 -31.66 -9.14 38.46
CA MET A 146 -31.99 -7.87 37.81
C MET A 146 -30.80 -6.90 37.81
N ILE A 147 -30.13 -6.72 38.96
CA ILE A 147 -28.96 -5.83 39.06
C ILE A 147 -27.82 -6.33 38.15
N LEU A 148 -27.50 -7.63 38.21
CA LEU A 148 -26.46 -8.22 37.37
C LEU A 148 -26.82 -8.15 35.88
N GLY A 149 -28.08 -8.37 35.53
CA GLY A 149 -28.58 -8.28 34.16
C GLY A 149 -28.44 -6.88 33.57
N ILE A 150 -28.79 -5.83 34.33
CA ILE A 150 -28.61 -4.43 33.87
C ILE A 150 -27.13 -4.12 33.66
N VAL A 151 -26.26 -4.48 34.62
CA VAL A 151 -24.81 -4.21 34.51
C VAL A 151 -24.19 -4.98 33.35
N ALA A 152 -24.50 -6.27 33.21
CA ALA A 152 -23.96 -7.12 32.16
C ALA A 152 -24.51 -6.74 30.77
N GLY A 153 -25.81 -6.43 30.67
CA GLY A 153 -26.43 -5.94 29.44
C GLY A 153 -25.84 -4.62 28.98
N GLY A 154 -25.65 -3.66 29.90
CA GLY A 154 -24.97 -2.40 29.61
C GLY A 154 -23.52 -2.62 29.14
N LEU A 155 -22.76 -3.48 29.82
CA LEU A 155 -21.39 -3.82 29.41
C LEU A 155 -21.34 -4.49 28.03
N TRP A 156 -22.31 -5.36 27.73
CA TRP A 156 -22.43 -6.03 26.44
C TRP A 156 -22.58 -5.02 25.31
N VAL A 157 -23.51 -4.06 25.44
CA VAL A 157 -23.76 -3.02 24.43
C VAL A 157 -22.49 -2.20 24.18
N VAL A 158 -21.81 -1.78 25.25
CA VAL A 158 -20.55 -1.02 25.14
C VAL A 158 -19.49 -1.83 24.39
N LEU A 159 -19.35 -3.13 24.69
CA LEU A 159 -18.39 -4.01 24.03
C LEU A 159 -18.74 -4.20 22.54
N GLU A 160 -20.02 -4.38 22.20
CA GLU A 160 -20.49 -4.51 20.83
C GLU A 160 -20.20 -3.23 20.02
N MET A 161 -20.54 -2.06 20.56
CA MET A 161 -20.27 -0.78 19.90
C MET A 161 -18.77 -0.54 19.71
N LEU A 162 -17.95 -0.88 20.70
CA LEU A 162 -16.49 -0.83 20.58
C LEU A 162 -16.00 -1.76 19.46
N LEU A 163 -16.54 -2.97 19.35
CA LEU A 163 -16.18 -3.93 18.32
C LEU A 163 -16.56 -3.43 16.92
N ILE A 164 -17.74 -2.80 16.76
CA ILE A 164 -18.16 -2.17 15.51
C ILE A 164 -17.17 -1.06 15.11
N VAL A 165 -16.78 -0.19 16.04
CA VAL A 165 -15.79 0.87 15.78
C VAL A 165 -14.45 0.26 15.37
N ILE A 166 -13.94 -0.73 16.11
CA ILE A 166 -12.69 -1.41 15.77
C ILE A 166 -12.79 -2.04 14.38
N PHE A 167 -13.90 -2.68 14.06
CA PHE A 167 -14.12 -3.30 12.75
C PHE A 167 -14.13 -2.25 11.63
N LEU A 168 -14.85 -1.15 11.80
CA LEU A 168 -14.91 -0.05 10.85
C LEU A 168 -13.53 0.56 10.58
N LEU A 169 -12.67 0.63 11.60
CA LEU A 169 -11.28 1.08 11.45
C LEU A 169 -10.38 0.01 10.80
N ALA A 170 -10.52 -1.24 11.20
CA ALA A 170 -9.64 -2.33 10.81
C ALA A 170 -9.84 -2.76 9.36
N VAL A 171 -11.07 -2.80 8.86
CA VAL A 171 -11.41 -3.22 7.48
C VAL A 171 -10.61 -2.47 6.40
N PRO A 172 -10.63 -1.12 6.33
CA PRO A 172 -9.88 -0.39 5.32
C PRO A 172 -8.36 -0.58 5.48
N LEU A 173 -7.86 -0.64 6.72
CA LEU A 173 -6.43 -0.86 7.00
C LEU A 173 -5.96 -2.25 6.53
N ILE A 174 -6.71 -3.30 6.86
CA ILE A 174 -6.41 -4.68 6.47
C ILE A 174 -6.47 -4.82 4.94
N SER A 175 -7.49 -4.24 4.30
CA SER A 175 -7.63 -4.29 2.84
C SER A 175 -6.43 -3.66 2.11
N LEU A 176 -5.92 -2.52 2.60
CA LEU A 176 -4.71 -1.89 2.07
C LEU A 176 -3.47 -2.75 2.27
N GLY A 177 -3.34 -3.37 3.45
CA GLY A 177 -2.28 -4.33 3.74
C GLY A 177 -2.29 -5.51 2.78
N LEU A 178 -3.46 -6.13 2.59
CA LEU A 178 -3.66 -7.24 1.65
C LEU A 178 -3.33 -6.82 0.22
N MET A 179 -3.86 -5.68 -0.24
CA MET A 179 -3.61 -5.16 -1.58
C MET A 179 -2.12 -4.95 -1.85
N LYS A 180 -1.39 -4.36 -0.91
CA LYS A 180 0.07 -4.18 -1.03
C LYS A 180 0.81 -5.51 -0.97
N GLY A 181 0.38 -6.44 -0.14
CA GLY A 181 0.96 -7.78 -0.06
C GLY A 181 0.82 -8.55 -1.38
N ILE A 182 -0.38 -8.54 -1.97
CA ILE A 182 -0.66 -9.14 -3.28
C ILE A 182 0.21 -8.48 -4.36
N GLN A 183 0.26 -7.14 -4.39
CA GLN A 183 1.08 -6.40 -5.35
C GLN A 183 2.56 -6.77 -5.24
N TYR A 184 3.10 -6.78 -4.02
CA TYR A 184 4.48 -7.15 -3.76
C TYR A 184 4.80 -8.58 -4.23
N LEU A 185 3.90 -9.52 -3.96
CA LEU A 185 4.06 -10.92 -4.38
C LEU A 185 4.07 -11.05 -5.91
N LEU A 186 3.18 -10.34 -6.60
CA LEU A 186 3.13 -10.32 -8.06
C LEU A 186 4.38 -9.68 -8.67
N ASP A 187 4.80 -8.53 -8.15
CA ASP A 187 6.00 -7.83 -8.62
C ASP A 187 7.26 -8.69 -8.43
N PHE A 188 7.38 -9.34 -7.27
CA PHE A 188 8.48 -10.25 -6.99
C PHE A 188 8.50 -11.43 -7.97
N THR A 189 7.35 -12.06 -8.19
CA THR A 189 7.19 -13.19 -9.10
C THR A 189 7.53 -12.79 -10.54
N TYR A 190 6.95 -11.68 -11.02
CA TYR A 190 7.19 -11.18 -12.36
C TYR A 190 8.68 -10.84 -12.59
N ARG A 191 9.31 -10.17 -11.62
CA ARG A 191 10.74 -9.84 -11.70
C ARG A 191 11.61 -11.09 -11.80
N LYS A 192 11.33 -12.12 -10.99
CA LYS A 192 12.13 -13.35 -10.92
C LYS A 192 11.95 -14.23 -12.17
N PHE A 193 10.72 -14.41 -12.64
CA PHE A 193 10.43 -15.38 -13.71
C PHE A 193 10.43 -14.78 -15.12
N VAL A 194 10.05 -13.51 -15.28
CA VAL A 194 9.93 -12.89 -16.60
C VAL A 194 11.12 -11.96 -16.85
N PHE A 195 11.37 -11.02 -15.94
CA PHE A 195 12.28 -9.91 -16.23
C PHE A 195 13.76 -10.30 -16.17
N GLN A 196 14.20 -11.01 -15.12
CA GLN A 196 15.60 -11.42 -14.96
C GLN A 196 16.09 -12.34 -16.08
N PRO A 197 15.37 -13.41 -16.49
CA PRO A 197 15.81 -14.27 -17.58
C PRO A 197 15.98 -13.53 -18.91
N ILE A 198 15.10 -12.57 -19.21
CA ILE A 198 15.19 -11.76 -20.43
C ILE A 198 16.46 -10.88 -20.42
N ILE A 199 16.79 -10.28 -19.27
CA ILE A 199 17.99 -9.47 -19.11
C ILE A 199 19.25 -10.33 -19.20
N ASP A 200 19.28 -11.47 -18.51
CA ASP A 200 20.45 -12.34 -18.49
C ASP A 200 20.68 -13.01 -19.85
N GLY A 201 19.61 -13.35 -20.56
CA GLY A 201 19.67 -13.81 -21.96
C GLY A 201 20.28 -12.75 -22.90
N LYS A 202 19.88 -11.47 -22.75
CA LYS A 202 20.49 -10.36 -23.50
C LYS A 202 21.97 -10.15 -23.16
N LYS A 203 22.35 -10.28 -21.88
CA LYS A 203 23.75 -10.19 -21.44
C LYS A 203 24.60 -11.34 -22.00
N ARG A 204 24.06 -12.58 -22.04
CA ARG A 204 24.73 -13.73 -22.66
C ARG A 204 24.96 -13.52 -24.17
N LYS A 205 23.96 -13.02 -24.91
CA LYS A 205 24.12 -12.72 -26.34
C LYS A 205 25.18 -11.65 -26.64
N ARG A 206 25.31 -10.63 -25.77
CA ARG A 206 26.36 -9.60 -25.91
C ARG A 206 27.76 -10.10 -25.53
N ARG A 207 27.87 -11.19 -24.77
CA ARG A 207 29.14 -11.80 -24.34
C ARG A 207 29.60 -12.96 -25.22
N ALA A 208 28.82 -13.39 -26.21
CA ALA A 208 29.33 -14.27 -27.27
C ALA A 208 30.28 -13.43 -28.13
N PRO A 209 31.60 -13.54 -27.94
CA PRO A 209 32.55 -12.79 -28.74
C PRO A 209 32.45 -13.34 -30.15
N GLY A 210 32.55 -12.46 -31.15
CA GLY A 210 32.74 -12.88 -32.53
C GLY A 210 33.81 -13.96 -32.58
N ILE A 211 33.49 -15.06 -33.27
CA ILE A 211 34.46 -16.04 -33.73
C ILE A 211 35.53 -15.22 -34.48
N ARG A 212 36.65 -15.00 -33.80
CA ARG A 212 37.77 -14.21 -34.30
C ARG A 212 38.45 -15.06 -35.37
N GLN A 213 38.02 -14.91 -36.61
CA GLN A 213 38.83 -15.26 -37.76
C GLN A 213 39.91 -14.20 -37.90
N SER A 214 41.16 -14.55 -37.61
CA SER A 214 42.33 -14.04 -38.37
C SER A 214 43.57 -14.87 -38.04
N PRO A 215 44.45 -15.10 -39.03
CA PRO A 215 45.51 -16.08 -38.99
C PRO A 215 46.68 -15.62 -38.12
N ILE A 216 47.45 -16.60 -37.68
CA ILE A 216 48.76 -16.42 -37.05
C ILE A 216 49.66 -15.66 -38.04
N GLU A 217 49.96 -14.41 -37.75
CA GLU A 217 50.98 -13.64 -38.45
C GLU A 217 51.78 -12.83 -37.43
N GLY A 218 53.11 -13.02 -37.47
CA GLY A 218 54.08 -12.03 -37.03
C GLY A 218 54.21 -11.82 -35.53
N GLN A 219 54.88 -12.76 -34.86
CA GLN A 219 55.62 -12.50 -33.64
C GLN A 219 56.78 -11.55 -33.99
N ASP A 220 56.69 -10.27 -33.62
CA ASP A 220 57.88 -9.44 -33.52
C ASP A 220 57.85 -8.42 -32.38
N SER A 221 58.95 -8.48 -31.65
CA SER A 221 59.30 -7.79 -30.42
C SER A 221 59.63 -6.30 -30.63
N SER A 222 59.29 -5.45 -29.66
CA SER A 222 60.25 -4.59 -28.93
C SER A 222 59.57 -3.41 -28.19
N THR A 223 59.75 -3.44 -26.86
CA THR A 223 60.31 -2.34 -26.05
C THR A 223 59.66 -0.96 -26.11
N ARG A 224 58.84 -0.61 -25.10
CA ARG A 224 58.74 0.78 -24.62
C ARG A 224 58.85 0.86 -23.10
N ILE A 225 59.92 1.56 -22.71
CA ILE A 225 60.39 1.93 -21.38
C ILE A 225 59.36 2.87 -20.71
N ARG A 226 58.99 2.60 -19.46
CA ARG A 226 58.23 3.52 -18.60
C ARG A 226 59.21 4.39 -17.79
N ILE A 227 59.11 5.70 -17.95
CA ILE A 227 59.71 6.69 -17.05
C ILE A 227 58.62 7.07 -16.02
N PRO A 228 58.87 7.02 -14.71
CA PRO A 228 57.96 7.56 -13.71
C PRO A 228 58.30 9.03 -13.43
N GLU A 229 57.40 9.94 -13.80
CA GLU A 229 57.49 11.36 -13.45
C GLU A 229 56.88 11.57 -12.06
N GLN A 230 57.74 11.95 -11.12
CA GLN A 230 57.42 12.33 -9.74
C GLN A 230 56.76 13.71 -9.74
N LEU A 231 55.62 13.85 -9.06
CA LEU A 231 55.04 15.16 -8.72
C LEU A 231 55.34 15.50 -7.24
N PRO A 232 55.64 16.78 -6.92
CA PRO A 232 56.17 17.20 -5.61
C PRO A 232 55.05 17.40 -4.56
N PRO A 233 55.42 17.57 -3.28
CA PRO A 233 54.48 17.72 -2.18
C PRO A 233 53.93 19.16 -2.16
N GLU A 234 52.61 19.32 -2.10
CA GLU A 234 51.99 20.62 -1.89
C GLU A 234 51.66 20.86 -0.43
N ASP A 235 51.79 22.13 -0.09
CA ASP A 235 52.15 22.77 1.15
C ASP A 235 51.11 22.70 2.28
N ILE A 236 51.66 23.03 3.45
CA ILE A 236 51.13 23.11 4.79
C ILE A 236 50.42 24.48 5.00
N ARG A 237 49.48 24.51 5.97
CA ARG A 237 48.85 25.67 6.65
C ARG A 237 47.79 26.44 5.86
N VAL A 238 46.55 26.33 6.35
CA VAL A 238 45.81 27.53 6.79
C VAL A 238 45.22 27.25 8.17
N HIS A 239 45.57 28.14 9.07
CA HIS A 239 45.19 28.26 10.47
C HIS A 239 43.97 29.19 10.57
N ASP A 240 43.34 29.19 11.75
CA ASP A 240 42.43 30.20 12.32
C ASP A 240 40.92 29.91 12.12
N ASP A 241 40.22 29.49 13.19
CA ASP A 241 39.64 30.31 14.28
C ASP A 241 38.52 31.22 13.74
N LEU A 242 37.32 31.39 14.29
CA LEU A 242 36.57 30.97 15.49
C LEU A 242 35.10 31.50 15.22
N PRO A 243 34.13 31.41 16.16
CA PRO A 243 32.71 31.30 15.85
C PRO A 243 31.94 32.63 15.91
N ARG A 244 30.70 32.61 15.39
CA ARG A 244 29.51 33.23 15.99
C ARG A 244 28.24 32.57 15.46
#